data_AF-A0A936CDX8-F1
#
_entry.id   AF-A0A936CDX8-F1
#
_cell.length_a   1.000
_cell.length_b   1.000
_cell.length_c   1.000
_cell.angle_alpha   90.00
_cell.angle_beta   90.00
_cell.angle_gamma   90.00
#
_symmetry.space_group_name_H-M   'P 1'
#
loop_
_entity.id
_entity.type
_entity.pdbx_description
1 polymer ?
#
loop_
_entity_poly.entity_id
_entity_poly.type
_entity_poly.pdbx_seq_one_letter_code
_entity_poly.pdbx_strand_id
1 'polypeptide(L)'
;MSIGDNWESAIEPIREIAAKQIATYGVVSFSETPLSTLMWAHYADAGRGFVVGFDGSNAAFRDRRAAHPCGRLTRVRYRDRLLPLTLDKLADEASRQDVLMRLLLQKQSFWRYEREVRFILPRSAADASEEIEGRQLSFKSLPTSAISDIVVGPAVSQDDAQWARRLRGRLGATRWHQLRTSYVAQRPYLAPFEAAS
;
A
#
# COMPACT_ATOMS: atom_id res chain seq x y z
N MET A 1 -7.27 43.87 9.75
CA MET A 1 -8.10 42.72 9.35
C MET A 1 -7.14 41.60 8.96
N SER A 2 -6.99 40.58 9.81
CA SER A 2 -6.04 39.48 9.58
C SER A 2 -6.51 38.65 8.39
N ILE A 3 -5.63 38.47 7.40
CA ILE A 3 -5.87 37.63 6.22
C ILE A 3 -5.82 36.11 6.57
N GLY A 4 -5.58 35.76 7.84
CA GLY A 4 -5.30 34.39 8.28
C GLY A 4 -6.49 33.52 8.67
N ASP A 5 -7.65 34.10 9.04
CA ASP A 5 -8.60 33.35 9.89
C ASP A 5 -9.79 32.69 9.15
N ASN A 6 -9.85 32.73 7.81
CA ASN A 6 -11.06 32.30 7.07
C ASN A 6 -10.84 31.18 6.04
N TRP A 7 -9.61 30.69 5.86
CA TRP A 7 -9.35 29.64 4.85
C TRP A 7 -9.60 28.23 5.40
N GLU A 8 -9.30 27.98 6.68
CA GLU A 8 -9.57 26.69 7.33
C GLU A 8 -11.07 26.40 7.36
N SER A 9 -11.88 27.36 7.82
CA SER A 9 -13.34 27.26 7.83
C SER A 9 -13.92 27.10 6.42
N ALA A 10 -13.29 27.68 5.39
CA ALA A 10 -13.75 27.56 4.01
C ALA A 10 -13.45 26.18 3.38
N ILE A 11 -12.40 25.47 3.84
CA ILE A 11 -12.04 24.14 3.31
C ILE A 11 -12.60 22.98 4.13
N GLU A 12 -13.03 23.23 5.37
CA GLU A 12 -13.51 22.19 6.27
C GLU A 12 -14.68 21.37 5.70
N PRO A 13 -15.71 21.99 5.06
CA PRO A 13 -16.78 21.21 4.44
C PRO A 13 -16.27 20.28 3.34
N ILE A 14 -15.29 20.74 2.56
CA ILE A 14 -14.68 19.94 1.48
C ILE A 14 -13.89 18.78 2.07
N ARG A 15 -13.14 19.02 3.15
CA ARG A 15 -12.38 17.98 3.87
C ARG A 15 -13.31 16.93 4.46
N GLU A 16 -14.38 17.34 5.13
CA GLU A 16 -15.36 16.42 5.70
C GLU A 16 -16.02 15.54 4.64
N ILE A 17 -16.47 16.13 3.53
CA ILE A 17 -17.09 15.38 2.44
C ILE A 17 -16.10 14.38 1.87
N ALA A 18 -14.87 14.81 1.57
CA ALA A 18 -13.82 13.95 1.04
C ALA A 18 -13.46 12.82 2.02
N ALA A 19 -13.32 13.12 3.31
CA ALA A 19 -13.01 12.14 4.35
C ALA A 19 -14.12 11.10 4.50
N LYS A 20 -15.39 11.53 4.53
CA LYS A 20 -16.56 10.63 4.57
C LYS A 20 -16.56 9.69 3.36
N GLN A 21 -16.28 10.21 2.16
CA GLN A 21 -16.21 9.40 0.93
C GLN A 21 -15.04 8.41 0.97
N ILE A 22 -13.85 8.85 1.34
CA ILE A 22 -12.65 8.00 1.47
C ILE A 22 -12.90 6.86 2.47
N ALA A 23 -13.56 7.14 3.59
CA ALA A 23 -13.86 6.16 4.63
C ALA A 23 -14.78 5.01 4.17
N THR A 24 -15.46 5.16 3.02
CA THR A 24 -16.28 4.09 2.42
C THR A 24 -15.45 3.05 1.64
N TYR A 25 -14.14 3.26 1.47
CA TYR A 25 -13.24 2.36 0.77
C TYR A 25 -12.13 1.84 1.68
N GLY A 26 -11.75 0.58 1.47
CA GLY A 26 -10.51 0.00 1.97
C GLY A 26 -9.41 0.11 0.92
N VAL A 27 -8.20 0.42 1.35
CA VAL A 27 -7.01 0.53 0.49
C VAL A 27 -5.94 -0.41 1.02
N VAL A 28 -5.50 -1.34 0.18
CA VAL A 28 -4.29 -2.12 0.42
C VAL A 28 -3.20 -1.58 -0.49
N SER A 29 -2.11 -1.11 0.10
CA SER A 29 -0.96 -0.55 -0.62
C SER A 29 0.17 -1.56 -0.73
N PHE A 30 0.63 -1.79 -1.95
CA PHE A 30 1.77 -2.64 -2.30
C PHE A 30 2.86 -1.81 -2.99
N SER A 31 4.05 -2.41 -3.14
CA SER A 31 5.12 -1.89 -3.99
C SER A 31 5.41 -2.87 -5.12
N GLU A 32 5.73 -2.35 -6.31
CA GLU A 32 6.23 -3.19 -7.42
C GLU A 32 7.66 -3.71 -7.20
N THR A 33 8.37 -3.24 -6.17
CA THR A 33 9.76 -3.64 -5.96
C THR A 33 10.13 -3.78 -4.49
N PRO A 34 10.78 -4.90 -4.10
CA PRO A 34 11.43 -5.00 -2.80
C PRO A 34 12.81 -4.33 -2.78
N LEU A 35 13.27 -3.70 -3.87
CA LEU A 35 14.65 -3.19 -3.96
C LEU A 35 14.82 -1.73 -3.52
N SER A 36 13.80 -1.13 -2.90
CA SER A 36 13.85 0.26 -2.45
C SER A 36 14.40 0.36 -1.03
N THR A 37 15.64 0.82 -0.86
CA THR A 37 16.26 1.01 0.47
C THR A 37 15.40 1.89 1.39
N LEU A 38 14.77 2.94 0.84
CA LEU A 38 13.87 3.80 1.61
C LEU A 38 12.63 3.05 2.10
N MET A 39 12.06 2.13 1.30
CA MET A 39 10.96 1.29 1.76
C MET A 39 11.36 0.40 2.93
N TRP A 40 12.57 -0.17 2.88
CA TRP A 40 13.09 -0.96 4.00
C TRP A 40 13.32 -0.13 5.26
N ALA A 41 13.80 1.11 5.10
CA ALA A 41 13.97 2.06 6.19
C ALA A 41 12.62 2.37 6.89
N HIS A 42 11.57 2.60 6.11
CA HIS A 42 10.27 3.06 6.63
C HIS A 42 9.34 1.93 7.08
N TYR A 43 9.32 0.81 6.36
CA TYR A 43 8.25 -0.19 6.50
C TYR A 43 8.73 -1.57 6.95
N ALA A 44 10.05 -1.79 7.10
CA ALA A 44 10.60 -3.09 7.44
C ALA A 44 11.64 -3.00 8.57
N ASP A 45 11.34 -2.19 9.59
CA ASP A 45 12.16 -2.00 10.79
C ASP A 45 13.65 -1.70 10.47
N ALA A 46 13.87 -0.71 9.60
CA ALA A 46 15.20 -0.34 9.11
C ALA A 46 16.01 -1.49 8.49
N GLY A 47 15.34 -2.45 7.86
CA GLY A 47 15.98 -3.61 7.24
C GLY A 47 16.16 -4.82 8.15
N ARG A 48 15.65 -4.78 9.39
CA ARG A 48 15.62 -5.95 10.30
C ARG A 48 14.42 -6.86 10.06
N GLY A 49 13.37 -6.35 9.42
CA GLY A 49 12.16 -7.11 9.12
C GLY A 49 12.25 -7.95 7.83
N PHE A 50 11.08 -8.24 7.28
CA PHE A 50 10.90 -8.95 6.02
C PHE A 50 9.75 -8.32 5.23
N VAL A 51 9.64 -8.69 3.96
CA VAL A 51 8.53 -8.33 3.08
C VAL A 51 7.90 -9.58 2.48
N VAL A 52 6.59 -9.51 2.26
CA VAL A 52 5.81 -10.56 1.60
C VAL A 52 5.52 -10.11 0.17
N GLY A 53 5.99 -10.89 -0.80
CA GLY A 53 5.71 -10.70 -2.21
C GLY A 53 4.42 -11.40 -2.62
N PHE A 54 3.63 -10.72 -3.45
CA PHE A 54 2.40 -11.25 -4.00
C PHE A 54 2.48 -11.36 -5.52
N ASP A 55 1.90 -12.43 -6.07
CA ASP A 55 1.65 -12.54 -7.50
C ASP A 55 0.48 -11.64 -7.88
N GLY A 56 0.79 -10.46 -8.44
CA GLY A 56 -0.21 -9.51 -8.91
C GLY A 56 -1.10 -10.03 -10.05
N SER A 57 -0.75 -11.15 -10.68
CA SER A 57 -1.60 -11.82 -11.67
C SER A 57 -2.63 -12.77 -11.03
N ASN A 58 -2.56 -13.04 -9.73
CA ASN A 58 -3.49 -13.93 -9.04
C ASN A 58 -4.95 -13.42 -9.17
N ALA A 59 -5.91 -14.34 -9.28
CA ALA A 59 -7.33 -14.01 -9.41
C ALA A 59 -7.89 -13.23 -8.19
N ALA A 60 -7.26 -13.35 -7.02
CA ALA A 60 -7.62 -12.61 -5.82
C ALA A 60 -7.57 -11.07 -6.00
N PHE A 61 -6.72 -10.59 -6.92
CA PHE A 61 -6.59 -9.18 -7.24
C PHE A 61 -7.50 -8.72 -8.39
N ARG A 62 -8.51 -9.53 -8.74
CA ARG A 62 -9.45 -9.28 -9.83
C ARG A 62 -10.89 -9.51 -9.36
N ASP A 63 -11.46 -8.48 -8.73
CA ASP A 63 -12.90 -8.44 -8.50
C ASP A 63 -13.62 -7.91 -9.74
N ARG A 64 -14.29 -8.81 -10.46
CA ARG A 64 -15.04 -8.50 -11.69
C ARG A 64 -16.36 -7.76 -11.42
N ARG A 65 -16.83 -7.74 -10.17
CA ARG A 65 -18.07 -7.05 -9.78
C ARG A 65 -17.84 -5.57 -9.48
N ALA A 66 -16.60 -5.19 -9.18
CA ALA A 66 -16.23 -3.81 -8.92
C ALA A 66 -15.96 -3.04 -10.24
N ALA A 67 -16.43 -1.79 -10.29
CA ALA A 67 -16.12 -0.88 -11.39
C ALA A 67 -14.65 -0.42 -11.30
N HIS A 68 -13.95 -0.36 -12.44
CA HIS A 68 -12.58 0.13 -12.50
C HIS A 68 -12.49 1.59 -11.98
N PRO A 69 -11.47 1.95 -11.16
CA PRO A 69 -10.27 1.19 -10.81
C PRO A 69 -10.41 0.25 -9.60
N CYS A 70 -11.58 0.21 -8.95
CA CYS A 70 -11.81 -0.70 -7.83
C CYS A 70 -11.76 -2.17 -8.27
N GLY A 71 -11.37 -3.04 -7.34
CA GLY A 71 -11.28 -4.47 -7.59
C GLY A 71 -10.11 -4.89 -8.45
N ARG A 72 -9.16 -4.00 -8.72
CA ARG A 72 -7.94 -4.30 -9.50
C ARG A 72 -6.73 -3.59 -8.91
N LEU A 73 -5.56 -4.20 -9.07
CA LEU A 73 -4.29 -3.55 -8.77
C LEU A 73 -4.10 -2.35 -9.70
N THR A 74 -4.05 -1.15 -9.12
CA THR A 74 -3.95 0.11 -9.85
C THR A 74 -2.75 0.91 -9.37
N ARG A 75 -1.91 1.35 -10.30
CA ARG A 75 -0.72 2.16 -10.00
C ARG A 75 -1.12 3.53 -9.47
N VAL A 76 -0.45 3.97 -8.41
CA VAL A 76 -0.55 5.34 -7.92
C VAL A 76 0.09 6.30 -8.92
N ARG A 77 -0.58 7.42 -9.15
CA ARG A 77 -0.10 8.53 -9.99
C ARG A 77 0.64 9.53 -9.12
N TYR A 78 1.88 9.82 -9.49
CA TYR A 78 2.72 10.77 -8.77
C TYR A 78 2.60 12.16 -9.40
N ARG A 79 2.10 13.13 -8.63
CA ARG A 79 1.87 14.52 -9.06
C ARG A 79 2.08 15.48 -7.90
N ASP A 80 2.73 16.61 -8.16
CA ASP A 80 2.89 17.67 -7.16
C ASP A 80 1.78 18.72 -7.21
N ARG A 81 1.05 18.78 -8.34
CA ARG A 81 -0.12 19.64 -8.47
C ARG A 81 -1.27 19.07 -7.64
N LEU A 82 -1.71 19.83 -6.65
CA LEU A 82 -2.90 19.50 -5.86
C LEU A 82 -4.13 19.45 -6.75
N LEU A 83 -5.03 18.50 -6.46
CA LEU A 83 -6.32 18.43 -7.11
C LEU A 83 -7.16 19.62 -6.63
N PRO A 84 -7.65 20.51 -7.51
CA PRO A 84 -8.57 21.55 -7.09
C PRO A 84 -9.91 20.90 -6.73
N LEU A 85 -10.12 20.73 -5.42
CA LEU A 85 -11.36 20.30 -4.81
C LEU A 85 -12.27 21.53 -4.66
N THR A 86 -13.43 21.49 -5.28
CA THR A 86 -14.47 22.52 -5.14
C THR A 86 -15.78 21.84 -4.78
N LEU A 87 -16.66 22.54 -4.07
CA LEU A 87 -17.98 22.00 -3.70
C LEU A 87 -18.78 21.55 -4.92
N ASP A 88 -18.72 22.32 -6.01
CA ASP A 88 -19.41 21.98 -7.27
C ASP A 88 -18.99 20.61 -7.82
N LYS A 89 -17.71 20.26 -7.73
CA LYS A 89 -17.21 18.95 -8.19
C LYS A 89 -17.63 17.80 -7.29
N LEU A 90 -17.98 18.09 -6.04
CA LEU A 90 -18.45 17.10 -5.06
C LEU A 90 -19.99 16.97 -5.05
N ALA A 91 -20.70 17.90 -5.70
CA ALA A 91 -22.16 17.91 -5.78
C ALA A 91 -22.70 16.89 -6.79
N ASP A 92 -22.06 16.77 -7.95
CA ASP A 92 -22.39 15.76 -8.98
C ASP A 92 -21.76 14.39 -8.65
N GLU A 93 -22.52 13.31 -8.80
CA GLU A 93 -22.08 11.95 -8.45
C GLU A 93 -20.89 11.48 -9.28
N ALA A 94 -20.96 11.68 -10.61
CA ALA A 94 -19.90 11.22 -11.50
C ALA A 94 -18.58 11.99 -11.24
N SER A 95 -18.69 13.30 -11.06
CA SER A 95 -17.56 14.18 -10.70
C SER A 95 -16.99 13.83 -9.32
N ARG A 96 -17.85 13.55 -8.34
CA ARG A 96 -17.43 13.13 -7.00
C ARG A 96 -16.68 11.81 -7.04
N GLN A 97 -17.14 10.84 -7.83
CA GLN A 97 -16.46 9.55 -7.98
C GLN A 97 -15.09 9.72 -8.67
N ASP A 98 -14.95 10.55 -9.70
CA ASP A 98 -13.63 10.85 -10.31
C ASP A 98 -12.68 11.51 -9.31
N VAL A 99 -13.17 12.50 -8.57
CA VAL A 99 -12.41 13.19 -7.52
C VAL A 99 -11.95 12.20 -6.45
N LEU A 100 -12.85 11.34 -5.97
CA LEU A 100 -12.53 10.32 -4.98
C LEU A 100 -11.45 9.35 -5.48
N MET A 101 -11.59 8.83 -6.70
CA MET A 101 -10.60 7.93 -7.27
C MET A 101 -9.24 8.61 -7.45
N ARG A 102 -9.21 9.90 -7.78
CA ARG A 102 -7.97 10.68 -7.83
C ARG A 102 -7.34 10.85 -6.45
N LEU A 103 -8.13 11.14 -5.42
CA LEU A 103 -7.63 11.23 -4.04
C LEU A 103 -7.05 9.89 -3.57
N LEU A 104 -7.71 8.78 -3.90
CA LEU A 104 -7.27 7.43 -3.54
C LEU A 104 -6.11 6.89 -4.39
N LEU A 105 -5.77 7.49 -5.53
CA LEU A 105 -4.74 7.00 -6.46
C LEU A 105 -3.67 8.03 -6.79
N GLN A 106 -3.61 9.16 -6.07
CA GLN A 106 -2.57 10.16 -6.24
C GLN A 106 -1.70 10.29 -4.99
N LYS A 107 -0.41 10.50 -5.20
CA LYS A 107 0.56 10.82 -4.14
C LYS A 107 1.55 11.87 -4.67
N GLN A 108 2.20 12.61 -3.76
CA GLN A 108 3.22 13.60 -4.12
C GLN A 108 4.45 12.92 -4.75
N SER A 109 5.14 13.62 -5.66
CA SER A 109 6.18 13.00 -6.49
C SER A 109 7.41 12.54 -5.72
N PHE A 110 7.68 13.10 -4.54
CA PHE A 110 8.81 12.65 -3.72
C PHE A 110 8.64 11.22 -3.17
N TRP A 111 7.42 10.69 -3.14
CA TRP A 111 7.14 9.28 -2.81
C TRP A 111 7.25 8.34 -4.00
N ARG A 112 7.69 8.81 -5.18
CA ARG A 112 7.76 7.99 -6.40
C ARG A 112 8.63 6.74 -6.25
N TYR A 113 9.59 6.75 -5.33
CA TYR A 113 10.45 5.60 -5.04
C TYR A 113 9.69 4.38 -4.49
N GLU A 114 8.49 4.58 -3.95
CA GLU A 114 7.66 3.48 -3.42
C GLU A 114 7.13 2.58 -4.54
N ARG A 115 6.99 3.11 -5.76
CA ARG A 115 6.35 2.41 -6.89
C ARG A 115 5.04 1.74 -6.47
N GLU A 116 4.20 2.54 -5.83
CA GLU A 116 3.01 2.10 -5.10
C GLU A 116 1.91 1.62 -6.07
N VAL A 117 1.34 0.47 -5.74
CA VAL A 117 0.17 -0.11 -6.41
C VAL A 117 -0.87 -0.37 -5.35
N ARG A 118 -2.10 0.10 -5.57
CA ARG A 118 -3.20 -0.05 -4.62
C ARG A 118 -4.20 -1.08 -5.11
N PHE A 119 -4.68 -1.91 -4.21
CA PHE A 119 -5.90 -2.68 -4.38
C PHE A 119 -7.00 -2.02 -3.56
N ILE A 120 -7.95 -1.40 -4.26
CA ILE A 120 -9.01 -0.59 -3.66
C ILE A 120 -10.33 -1.35 -3.76
N LEU A 121 -11.02 -1.47 -2.63
CA LEU A 121 -12.32 -2.13 -2.55
C LEU A 121 -13.29 -1.26 -1.75
N PRO A 122 -14.60 -1.28 -2.06
CA PRO A 122 -15.60 -0.77 -1.13
C PRO A 122 -15.45 -1.47 0.21
N ARG A 123 -15.63 -0.73 1.30
CA ARG A 123 -15.54 -1.27 2.66
C ARG A 123 -16.55 -2.39 2.91
N SER A 124 -17.69 -2.35 2.23
CA SER A 124 -18.70 -3.42 2.24
C SER A 124 -18.22 -4.76 1.65
N ALA A 125 -17.09 -4.78 0.94
CA ALA A 125 -16.47 -6.00 0.41
C ALA A 125 -15.41 -6.62 1.33
N ALA A 126 -15.24 -6.07 2.55
CA ALA A 126 -14.36 -6.63 3.56
C ALA A 126 -14.88 -7.99 4.05
N ASP A 127 -13.95 -8.90 4.35
CA ASP A 127 -14.28 -10.23 4.89
C ASP A 127 -14.38 -10.21 6.42
N ALA A 128 -13.71 -9.26 7.06
CA ALA A 128 -13.75 -9.03 8.50
C ALA A 128 -13.61 -7.54 8.82
N SER A 129 -14.03 -7.13 10.00
CA SER A 129 -13.79 -5.79 10.54
C SER A 129 -13.63 -5.86 12.04
N GLU A 130 -12.64 -5.14 12.55
CA GLU A 130 -12.27 -5.14 13.97
C GLU A 130 -11.95 -3.72 14.42
N GLU A 131 -12.12 -3.45 15.71
CA GLU A 131 -11.68 -2.21 16.33
C GLU A 131 -10.30 -2.44 16.97
N ILE A 132 -9.29 -1.73 16.49
CA ILE A 132 -7.92 -1.80 17.01
C ILE A 132 -7.49 -0.39 17.38
N GLU A 133 -7.13 -0.17 18.65
CA GLU A 133 -6.69 1.14 19.17
C GLU A 133 -7.67 2.28 18.86
N GLY A 134 -8.99 2.01 19.02
CA GLY A 134 -10.05 2.98 18.75
C GLY A 134 -10.30 3.26 17.26
N ARG A 135 -9.71 2.46 16.36
CA ARG A 135 -9.89 2.57 14.91
C ARG A 135 -10.61 1.35 14.38
N GLN A 136 -11.72 1.57 13.68
CA GLN A 136 -12.36 0.51 12.91
C GLN A 136 -11.50 0.18 11.68
N LEU A 137 -10.92 -1.01 11.66
CA LEU A 137 -10.20 -1.57 10.54
C LEU A 137 -11.07 -2.59 9.80
N SER A 138 -10.83 -2.73 8.50
CA SER A 138 -11.52 -3.67 7.64
C SER A 138 -10.50 -4.48 6.88
N PHE A 139 -10.68 -5.80 6.86
CA PHE A 139 -9.70 -6.74 6.36
C PHE A 139 -10.24 -7.51 5.18
N LYS A 140 -9.37 -7.77 4.20
CA LYS A 140 -9.63 -8.64 3.07
C LYS A 140 -8.70 -9.84 3.14
N SER A 141 -9.28 -11.04 3.14
CA SER A 141 -8.53 -12.28 3.09
C SER A 141 -7.95 -12.44 1.69
N LEU A 142 -6.64 -12.67 1.62
CA LEU A 142 -5.95 -13.06 0.39
C LEU A 142 -5.57 -14.53 0.52
N PRO A 143 -5.79 -15.34 -0.52
CA PRO A 143 -5.41 -16.75 -0.48
C PRO A 143 -3.88 -16.86 -0.41
N THR A 144 -3.39 -17.86 0.30
CA THR A 144 -1.95 -18.17 0.39
C THR A 144 -1.32 -18.40 -0.99
N SER A 145 -2.10 -18.89 -1.96
CA SER A 145 -1.69 -19.04 -3.36
C SER A 145 -1.38 -17.73 -4.08
N ALA A 146 -1.78 -16.58 -3.53
CA ALA A 146 -1.39 -15.26 -4.03
C ALA A 146 0.01 -14.84 -3.53
N ILE A 147 0.56 -15.53 -2.53
CA ILE A 147 1.87 -15.20 -1.96
C ILE A 147 2.95 -15.90 -2.80
N SER A 148 3.83 -15.10 -3.39
CA SER A 148 4.88 -15.59 -4.28
C SER A 148 6.25 -15.67 -3.60
N ASP A 149 6.55 -14.75 -2.69
CA ASP A 149 7.89 -14.58 -2.12
C ASP A 149 7.83 -14.19 -0.65
N ILE A 150 8.87 -14.58 0.09
CA ILE A 150 9.29 -13.83 1.28
C ILE A 150 10.71 -13.37 1.05
N VAL A 151 10.94 -12.07 1.26
CA VAL A 151 12.28 -11.48 1.21
C VAL A 151 12.62 -10.97 2.61
N VAL A 152 13.73 -11.42 3.16
CA VAL A 152 14.22 -10.92 4.46
C VAL A 152 15.19 -9.76 4.27
N GLY A 153 15.22 -8.86 5.23
CA GLY A 153 16.01 -7.64 5.16
C GLY A 153 17.51 -7.88 5.32
N PRO A 154 18.34 -6.86 5.00
CA PRO A 154 19.79 -6.95 5.07
C PRO A 154 20.34 -7.04 6.51
N ALA A 155 19.56 -6.58 7.50
CA ALA A 155 19.94 -6.55 8.91
C ALA A 155 19.09 -7.49 9.77
N VAL A 156 18.40 -8.45 9.15
CA VAL A 156 17.56 -9.43 9.84
C VAL A 156 18.39 -10.28 10.80
N SER A 157 17.87 -10.55 12.01
CA SER A 157 18.50 -11.47 12.94
C SER A 157 18.38 -12.92 12.46
N GLN A 158 19.23 -13.83 12.96
CA GLN A 158 19.11 -15.25 12.62
C GLN A 158 17.77 -15.83 13.08
N ASP A 159 17.30 -15.45 14.28
CA ASP A 159 16.05 -15.93 14.85
C ASP A 159 14.84 -15.47 14.03
N ASP A 160 14.82 -14.19 13.63
CA ASP A 160 13.75 -13.64 12.79
C ASP A 160 13.77 -14.24 11.38
N ALA A 161 14.96 -14.48 10.82
CA ALA A 161 15.08 -15.16 9.54
C ALA A 161 14.58 -16.61 9.60
N GLN A 162 14.88 -17.34 10.69
CA GLN A 162 14.34 -18.68 10.92
C GLN A 162 12.83 -18.67 11.14
N TRP A 163 12.32 -17.67 11.86
CA TRP A 163 10.87 -17.47 12.03
C TRP A 163 10.19 -17.20 10.69
N ALA A 164 10.72 -16.28 9.88
CA ALA A 164 10.19 -15.96 8.55
C ALA A 164 10.27 -17.16 7.59
N ARG A 165 11.29 -18.03 7.74
CA ARG A 165 11.39 -19.30 7.01
C ARG A 165 10.28 -20.28 7.40
N ARG A 166 9.94 -20.39 8.70
CA ARG A 166 8.79 -21.20 9.15
C ARG A 166 7.48 -20.63 8.61
N LEU A 167 7.34 -19.31 8.62
CA LEU A 167 6.18 -18.62 8.05
C LEU A 167 6.04 -18.92 6.54
N ARG A 168 7.13 -18.89 5.77
CA ARG A 168 7.15 -19.27 4.34
C ARG A 168 6.50 -20.64 4.11
N GLY A 169 6.87 -21.63 4.93
CA GLY A 169 6.31 -22.99 4.83
C GLY A 169 4.81 -23.03 5.09
N ARG A 170 4.33 -22.29 6.10
CA ARG A 170 2.89 -22.16 6.41
C ARG A 170 2.10 -21.43 5.33
N LEU A 171 2.72 -20.43 4.70
CA LEU A 171 2.10 -19.61 3.66
C LEU A 171 2.24 -20.23 2.25
N GLY A 172 2.99 -21.32 2.08
CA GLY A 172 3.22 -21.92 0.77
C GLY A 172 4.02 -21.05 -0.20
N ALA A 173 4.75 -20.04 0.29
CA ALA A 173 5.49 -19.12 -0.55
C ALA A 173 6.64 -19.83 -1.28
N THR A 174 6.66 -19.73 -2.61
CA THR A 174 7.56 -20.53 -3.45
C THR A 174 8.99 -20.02 -3.44
N ARG A 175 9.18 -18.70 -3.33
CA ARG A 175 10.50 -18.06 -3.39
C ARG A 175 10.97 -17.51 -2.05
N TRP A 176 12.29 -17.53 -1.84
CA TRP A 176 12.96 -17.15 -0.60
C TRP A 176 14.27 -16.43 -0.89
N HIS A 177 14.35 -15.16 -0.48
CA HIS A 177 15.46 -14.29 -0.82
C HIS A 177 15.91 -13.46 0.38
N GLN A 178 17.17 -13.00 0.35
CA GLN A 178 17.67 -11.93 1.19
C GLN A 178 17.92 -10.69 0.35
N LEU A 179 17.50 -9.53 0.84
CA LEU A 179 17.97 -8.28 0.28
C LEU A 179 19.43 -8.08 0.71
N ARG A 180 20.33 -7.93 -0.26
CA ARG A 180 21.72 -7.56 -0.02
C ARG A 180 22.00 -6.18 -0.61
N THR A 181 22.86 -5.44 0.07
CA THR A 181 23.51 -4.23 -0.46
C THR A 181 24.99 -4.55 -0.59
N SER A 182 25.62 -4.17 -1.70
CA SER A 182 27.07 -4.23 -1.82
C SER A 182 27.63 -2.87 -2.19
N TYR A 183 28.79 -2.55 -1.62
CA TYR A 183 29.54 -1.34 -1.94
C TYR A 183 29.87 -1.27 -3.44
N VAL A 184 30.07 -2.43 -4.09
CA VAL A 184 30.42 -2.52 -5.50
C VAL A 184 29.20 -2.37 -6.43
N ALA A 185 28.04 -2.92 -6.07
CA ALA A 185 26.85 -2.86 -6.93
C ALA A 185 26.11 -1.51 -6.85
N GLN A 186 26.36 -0.71 -5.81
CA GLN A 186 25.67 0.56 -5.49
C GLN A 186 24.12 0.48 -5.48
N ARG A 187 23.54 -0.71 -5.66
CA ARG A 187 22.11 -0.96 -5.79
C ARG A 187 21.74 -2.22 -5.00
N PRO A 188 20.61 -2.22 -4.28
CA PRO A 188 20.11 -3.42 -3.62
C PRO A 188 19.79 -4.51 -4.64
N TYR A 189 20.07 -5.76 -4.31
CA TYR A 189 19.73 -6.93 -5.11
C TYR A 189 19.23 -8.08 -4.24
N LEU A 190 18.49 -9.01 -4.84
CA LEU A 190 18.03 -10.23 -4.17
C LEU A 190 19.07 -11.33 -4.35
N ALA A 191 19.51 -11.92 -3.25
CA ALA A 191 20.34 -13.12 -3.23
C ALA A 191 19.53 -14.29 -2.67
N PRO A 192 19.87 -15.56 -3.00
CA PRO A 192 19.45 -16.69 -2.19
C PRO A 192 19.85 -16.44 -0.73
N PHE A 193 18.96 -16.76 0.22
CA PHE A 193 19.31 -16.67 1.63
C PHE A 193 20.22 -17.85 1.98
N GLU A 194 21.46 -17.54 2.36
CA GLU A 194 22.40 -18.47 2.96
C GLU A 194 22.37 -18.21 4.46
N ALA A 195 21.93 -19.19 5.25
CA ALA A 195 22.10 -19.09 6.70
C ALA A 195 23.60 -18.98 6.99
N ALA A 196 24.01 -18.02 7.81
CA ALA A 196 25.40 -17.98 8.27
C ALA A 196 25.70 -19.31 8.97
N SER A 197 26.68 -20.04 8.42
CA SER A 197 27.26 -21.25 8.99
C SER A 197 27.96 -20.96 10.31
#